data_AF-A0A356TFF8-F1
#
_entry.id   AF-A0A356TFF8-F1
#
_cell.length_a   1.000
_cell.length_b   1.000
_cell.length_c   1.000
_cell.angle_alpha   90.00
_cell.angle_beta   90.00
_cell.angle_gamma   90.00
#
_symmetry.space_group_name_H-M   'P 1'
#
loop_
_entity.id
_entity.type
_entity.pdbx_description
1 polymer ?
#
loop_
_entity_poly.entity_id
_entity_poly.type
_entity_poly.pdbx_seq_one_letter_code
_entity_poly.pdbx_strand_id
1 'polypeptide(L)'
;MVLSALASTLGCAEAPAPLPAVYEDAALAAQIADNDGFEGVSPRFQAFVHGESVRYWTIPGTASTAMPVYLLCRPEGEEDCAPLEHPPIVDALPGDAGYSPFGRVHWVTVPAGWSGQLGSFEEVDALIAAQGLEPPRATTLLWHCPIAAQDAAIEVSDDATLGPETPVHVRGMQALCFDFTASRENRRLLPDGALFQRHVYVLTREGEDMPIAEPMRMADLTGDGDMLDSNNVFGVGLENQDSTPLWKMVAVTVPAGYASIDTASDDDVADYRAASDMFDVAPDYTITARSGQIVDFEITDTLINCPLQSADGRL
;
A
#
# COMPACT_ATOMS: atom_id res chain seq x y z
N MET A 1 -48.02 -43.01 -20.25
CA MET A 1 -47.80 -41.75 -19.50
C MET A 1 -47.45 -42.13 -18.07
N VAL A 2 -46.18 -42.10 -17.72
CA VAL A 2 -45.70 -42.18 -16.34
C VAL A 2 -44.65 -41.09 -16.22
N LEU A 3 -45.02 -39.99 -15.56
CA LEU A 3 -44.06 -39.04 -15.00
C LEU A 3 -43.29 -39.78 -13.90
N SER A 4 -41.97 -39.73 -13.92
CA SER A 4 -41.16 -39.99 -12.74
C SER A 4 -40.05 -38.97 -12.62
N ALA A 5 -40.03 -38.39 -11.43
CA ALA A 5 -39.22 -37.30 -10.94
C ALA A 5 -37.72 -37.47 -11.18
N LEU A 6 -37.11 -36.48 -11.81
CA LEU A 6 -35.74 -36.07 -11.50
C LEU A 6 -35.85 -34.99 -10.42
N ALA A 7 -35.91 -35.44 -9.17
CA ALA A 7 -35.82 -34.57 -8.01
C ALA A 7 -34.36 -34.12 -7.85
N SER A 8 -34.23 -32.80 -7.65
CA SER A 8 -33.02 -32.06 -7.37
C SER A 8 -32.11 -32.74 -6.35
N THR A 9 -30.84 -32.90 -6.71
CA THR A 9 -29.75 -32.86 -5.73
C THR A 9 -29.07 -31.51 -5.88
N LEU A 10 -29.64 -30.48 -5.22
CA LEU A 10 -28.80 -29.38 -4.73
C LEU A 10 -27.95 -29.99 -3.62
N GLY A 11 -26.85 -30.63 -3.98
CA GLY A 11 -25.74 -30.80 -3.06
C GLY A 11 -25.16 -29.41 -2.87
N CYS A 12 -25.12 -28.91 -1.63
CA CYS A 12 -24.18 -27.85 -1.28
C CYS A 12 -22.81 -28.35 -1.75
N ALA A 13 -22.22 -27.71 -2.76
CA ALA A 13 -20.85 -28.00 -3.13
C ALA A 13 -20.01 -27.82 -1.87
N GLU A 14 -19.29 -28.87 -1.47
CA GLU A 14 -18.34 -28.79 -0.37
C GLU A 14 -17.34 -27.70 -0.72
N ALA A 15 -17.06 -26.80 0.23
CA ALA A 15 -16.11 -25.72 -0.01
C ALA A 15 -14.77 -26.34 -0.46
N PRO A 16 -14.10 -25.76 -1.47
CA PRO A 16 -12.80 -26.26 -1.89
C PRO A 16 -11.85 -26.33 -0.70
N ALA A 17 -11.04 -27.39 -0.64
CA ALA A 17 -10.05 -27.56 0.42
C ALA A 17 -9.08 -26.36 0.40
N PRO A 18 -8.65 -25.85 1.57
CA PRO A 18 -7.73 -24.72 1.61
C PRO A 18 -6.41 -25.06 0.91
N LEU A 19 -5.82 -24.07 0.25
CA LEU A 19 -4.49 -24.20 -0.33
C LEU A 19 -3.44 -24.35 0.78
N PRO A 20 -2.34 -25.09 0.53
CA PRO A 20 -1.23 -25.14 1.47
C PRO A 20 -0.65 -23.73 1.68
N ALA A 21 -0.25 -23.42 2.91
CA ALA A 21 0.35 -22.12 3.20
C ALA A 21 1.82 -22.09 2.77
N VAL A 22 2.28 -20.97 2.20
CA VAL A 22 3.70 -20.78 1.85
C VAL A 22 4.61 -20.92 3.07
N TYR A 23 4.09 -20.67 4.27
CA TYR A 23 4.82 -20.74 5.53
C TYR A 23 5.04 -22.18 6.04
N GLU A 24 4.34 -23.16 5.48
CA GLU A 24 4.58 -24.58 5.76
C GLU A 24 5.76 -25.15 4.95
N ASP A 25 6.16 -24.46 3.88
CA ASP A 25 7.38 -24.75 3.12
C ASP A 25 8.54 -23.91 3.67
N ALA A 26 9.56 -24.58 4.23
CA ALA A 26 10.67 -23.90 4.88
C ALA A 26 11.49 -23.02 3.93
N ALA A 27 11.57 -23.36 2.63
CA ALA A 27 12.31 -22.58 1.66
C ALA A 27 11.54 -21.31 1.28
N LEU A 28 10.22 -21.41 1.08
CA LEU A 28 9.38 -20.25 0.78
C LEU A 28 9.22 -19.32 1.99
N ALA A 29 9.07 -19.89 3.19
CA ALA A 29 9.04 -19.11 4.42
C ALA A 29 10.32 -18.29 4.62
N ALA A 30 11.49 -18.92 4.40
CA ALA A 30 12.78 -18.24 4.46
C ALA A 30 12.93 -17.18 3.36
N GLN A 31 12.50 -17.47 2.13
CA GLN A 31 12.49 -16.50 1.05
C GLN A 31 11.70 -15.24 1.42
N ILE A 32 10.50 -15.38 2.00
CA ILE A 32 9.69 -14.23 2.42
C ILE A 32 10.40 -13.46 3.53
N ALA A 33 10.81 -14.13 4.61
CA ALA A 33 11.45 -13.48 5.76
C ALA A 33 12.76 -12.76 5.39
N ASP A 34 13.52 -13.30 4.44
CA ASP A 34 14.78 -12.69 3.98
C ASP A 34 14.56 -11.48 3.05
N ASN A 35 13.36 -11.29 2.49
CA ASN A 35 13.12 -10.32 1.40
C ASN A 35 11.90 -9.42 1.58
N ASP A 36 11.08 -9.61 2.61
CA ASP A 36 9.90 -8.77 2.86
C ASP A 36 10.28 -7.40 3.45
N GLY A 37 11.46 -7.28 4.04
CA GLY A 37 12.02 -6.06 4.63
C GLY A 37 11.40 -5.64 5.96
N PHE A 38 10.52 -6.45 6.56
CA PHE A 38 9.94 -6.12 7.86
C PHE A 38 10.89 -6.54 8.99
N GLU A 39 11.35 -5.56 9.76
CA GLU A 39 12.19 -5.79 10.94
C GLU A 39 11.35 -5.66 12.22
N GLY A 40 10.64 -6.73 12.59
CA GLY A 40 9.78 -6.74 13.78
C GLY A 40 8.50 -5.93 13.61
N VAL A 41 8.25 -4.99 14.52
CA VAL A 41 7.06 -4.12 14.50
C VAL A 41 7.41 -2.82 13.77
N SER A 42 6.74 -2.53 12.65
CA SER A 42 6.87 -1.22 12.00
C SER A 42 6.08 -0.17 12.79
N PRO A 43 6.75 0.87 13.30
CA PRO A 43 6.10 1.85 14.14
C PRO A 43 5.29 2.85 13.33
N ARG A 44 4.43 3.58 14.01
CA ARG A 44 3.56 4.60 13.41
C ARG A 44 4.12 6.01 13.63
N PHE A 45 4.62 6.61 12.57
CA PHE A 45 5.22 7.94 12.59
C PHE A 45 4.16 9.04 12.48
N GLN A 46 4.48 10.23 13.00
CA GLN A 46 3.72 11.46 12.82
C GLN A 46 4.27 12.27 11.64
N ALA A 47 3.38 12.95 10.91
CA ALA A 47 3.74 13.98 9.92
C ALA A 47 2.57 14.96 9.73
N PHE A 48 2.70 15.87 8.77
CA PHE A 48 1.62 16.79 8.38
C PHE A 48 1.13 16.61 6.94
N VAL A 49 -0.14 16.89 6.70
CA VAL A 49 -0.73 17.06 5.37
C VAL A 49 -1.84 18.10 5.43
N HIS A 50 -1.88 19.02 4.47
CA HIS A 50 -2.91 20.08 4.38
C HIS A 50 -3.19 20.86 5.68
N GLY A 51 -2.19 20.99 6.56
CA GLY A 51 -2.34 21.69 7.84
C GLY A 51 -2.76 20.79 9.01
N GLU A 52 -3.02 19.50 8.79
CA GLU A 52 -3.44 18.54 9.80
C GLU A 52 -2.31 17.55 10.11
N SER A 53 -2.27 17.07 11.37
CA SER A 53 -1.37 16.01 11.80
C SER A 53 -1.91 14.67 11.31
N VAL A 54 -1.05 13.84 10.73
CA VAL A 54 -1.38 12.51 10.23
C VAL A 54 -0.40 11.48 10.72
N ARG A 55 -0.82 10.21 10.63
CA ARG A 55 -0.03 9.07 11.02
C ARG A 55 0.26 8.22 9.79
N TYR A 56 1.46 7.64 9.73
CA TYR A 56 1.90 6.85 8.58
C TYR A 56 2.92 5.79 9.00
N TRP A 57 3.19 4.84 8.11
CA TRP A 57 4.25 3.84 8.28
C TRP A 57 5.32 4.02 7.22
N THR A 58 6.54 3.57 7.50
CA THR A 58 7.51 3.30 6.43
C THR A 58 7.49 1.81 6.16
N ILE A 59 6.84 1.41 5.07
CA ILE A 59 6.66 0.01 4.69
C ILE A 59 7.72 -0.38 3.66
N PRO A 60 8.28 -1.59 3.71
CA PRO A 60 9.24 -2.05 2.71
C PRO A 60 8.69 -2.04 1.28
N GLY A 61 9.62 -1.97 0.32
CA GLY A 61 9.36 -2.05 -1.11
C GLY A 61 9.12 -0.69 -1.77
N THR A 62 9.93 -0.38 -2.78
CA THR A 62 9.96 0.94 -3.46
C THR A 62 9.71 0.82 -4.96
N ALA A 63 9.20 -0.33 -5.41
CA ALA A 63 8.92 -0.58 -6.82
C ALA A 63 7.95 0.47 -7.38
N SER A 64 8.32 1.11 -8.49
CA SER A 64 7.49 2.12 -9.15
C SER A 64 6.48 1.52 -10.13
N THR A 65 6.56 0.22 -10.38
CA THR A 65 5.68 -0.54 -11.26
C THR A 65 4.87 -1.55 -10.45
N ALA A 66 3.58 -1.63 -10.73
CA ALA A 66 2.70 -2.60 -10.10
C ALA A 66 2.79 -3.97 -10.79
N MET A 67 2.80 -5.05 -10.01
CA MET A 67 2.69 -6.42 -10.53
C MET A 67 1.23 -6.76 -10.86
N PRO A 68 0.94 -7.72 -11.76
CA PRO A 68 -0.45 -8.13 -12.01
C PRO A 68 -1.07 -8.80 -10.78
N VAL A 69 -2.33 -8.47 -10.51
CA VAL A 69 -3.18 -9.12 -9.49
C VAL A 69 -4.49 -9.51 -10.14
N TYR A 70 -4.90 -10.77 -10.02
CA TYR A 70 -6.16 -11.23 -10.57
C TYR A 70 -7.22 -11.24 -9.49
N LEU A 71 -8.30 -10.51 -9.74
CA LEU A 71 -9.52 -10.56 -8.95
C LEU A 71 -10.64 -11.20 -9.77
N LEU A 72 -11.27 -12.22 -9.19
CA LEU A 72 -12.37 -12.90 -9.85
C LEU A 72 -13.64 -12.05 -9.72
N CYS A 73 -14.42 -11.97 -10.80
CA CYS A 73 -15.68 -11.24 -10.79
C CYS A 73 -16.78 -11.95 -11.57
N ARG A 74 -18.03 -11.57 -11.27
CA ARG A 74 -19.19 -11.84 -12.12
C ARG A 74 -19.47 -10.62 -12.99
N PRO A 75 -19.83 -10.82 -14.27
CA PRO A 75 -20.16 -9.70 -15.13
C PRO A 75 -21.49 -9.06 -14.69
N GLU A 76 -21.52 -7.74 -14.52
CA GLU A 76 -22.71 -6.93 -14.24
C GLU A 76 -23.05 -5.96 -15.38
N GLY A 77 -22.54 -6.23 -16.58
CA GLY A 77 -22.67 -5.41 -17.76
C GLY A 77 -21.53 -5.71 -18.74
N GLU A 78 -21.39 -4.92 -19.80
CA GLU A 78 -20.26 -5.06 -20.73
C GLU A 78 -18.93 -4.62 -20.09
N GLU A 79 -18.96 -3.63 -19.18
CA GLU A 79 -17.75 -3.08 -18.55
C GLU A 79 -17.71 -3.23 -17.01
N ASP A 80 -18.82 -3.64 -16.41
CA ASP A 80 -18.98 -3.75 -14.96
C ASP A 80 -18.75 -5.17 -14.46
N CYS A 81 -18.08 -5.27 -13.31
CA CYS A 81 -17.76 -6.53 -12.66
C CYS A 81 -18.08 -6.45 -11.17
N ALA A 82 -18.91 -7.36 -10.67
CA ALA A 82 -19.08 -7.59 -9.24
C ALA A 82 -17.96 -8.50 -8.73
N PRO A 83 -17.09 -8.03 -7.82
CA PRO A 83 -16.01 -8.85 -7.28
C PRO A 83 -16.59 -10.04 -6.51
N LEU A 84 -15.93 -11.19 -6.64
CA LEU A 84 -16.22 -12.38 -5.84
C LEU A 84 -15.46 -12.33 -4.52
N GLU A 85 -16.04 -12.94 -3.49
CA GLU A 85 -15.31 -13.29 -2.27
C GLU A 85 -14.36 -14.44 -2.58
N HIS A 86 -13.17 -14.09 -3.05
CA HIS A 86 -12.07 -14.98 -3.36
C HIS A 86 -10.76 -14.24 -3.11
N PRO A 87 -9.75 -14.87 -2.46
CA PRO A 87 -8.46 -14.23 -2.26
C PRO A 87 -7.85 -13.73 -3.58
N PRO A 88 -7.22 -12.55 -3.61
CA PRO A 88 -6.49 -12.10 -4.80
C PRO A 88 -5.44 -13.12 -5.24
N ILE A 89 -5.22 -13.26 -6.54
CA ILE A 89 -4.23 -14.18 -7.09
C ILE A 89 -3.07 -13.37 -7.64
N VAL A 90 -1.84 -13.75 -7.29
CA VAL A 90 -0.58 -13.17 -7.77
C VAL A 90 0.38 -14.28 -8.18
N ASP A 91 1.52 -13.92 -8.77
CA ASP A 91 2.51 -14.91 -9.25
C ASP A 91 3.91 -14.76 -8.64
N ALA A 92 4.13 -13.69 -7.86
CA ALA A 92 5.43 -13.38 -7.28
C ALA A 92 5.35 -13.22 -5.75
N LEU A 93 6.36 -13.73 -5.05
CA LEU A 93 6.63 -13.50 -3.63
C LEU A 93 7.78 -12.49 -3.45
N PRO A 94 7.96 -11.90 -2.25
CA PRO A 94 9.20 -11.21 -1.91
C PRO A 94 10.44 -12.03 -2.31
N GLY A 95 11.42 -11.38 -2.93
CA GLY A 95 12.61 -12.03 -3.49
C GLY A 95 12.47 -12.57 -4.92
N ASP A 96 11.24 -12.76 -5.43
CA ASP A 96 11.02 -13.12 -6.82
C ASP A 96 11.25 -11.91 -7.75
N ALA A 97 11.76 -12.19 -8.96
CA ALA A 97 11.87 -11.17 -10.00
C ALA A 97 10.48 -10.64 -10.38
N GLY A 98 10.31 -9.32 -10.36
CA GLY A 98 9.04 -8.67 -10.69
C GLY A 98 8.03 -8.60 -9.54
N TYR A 99 8.38 -9.08 -8.34
CA TYR A 99 7.58 -8.79 -7.15
C TYR A 99 7.48 -7.29 -6.89
N SER A 100 6.28 -6.86 -6.52
CA SER A 100 5.99 -5.49 -6.11
C SER A 100 4.96 -5.55 -4.99
N PRO A 101 5.08 -4.75 -3.91
CA PRO A 101 4.00 -4.64 -2.92
C PRO A 101 2.76 -3.95 -3.51
N PHE A 102 2.88 -3.39 -4.72
CA PHE A 102 1.83 -2.74 -5.47
C PHE A 102 1.35 -3.64 -6.60
N GLY A 103 0.03 -3.75 -6.71
CA GLY A 103 -0.66 -4.62 -7.62
C GLY A 103 -1.58 -3.84 -8.56
N ARG A 104 -1.53 -4.16 -9.85
CA ARG A 104 -2.51 -3.73 -10.84
C ARG A 104 -3.60 -4.77 -10.92
N VAL A 105 -4.82 -4.40 -10.51
CA VAL A 105 -5.96 -5.29 -10.59
C VAL A 105 -6.32 -5.58 -12.04
N HIS A 106 -6.43 -6.86 -12.37
CA HIS A 106 -7.04 -7.37 -13.59
C HIS A 106 -8.29 -8.14 -13.22
N TRP A 107 -9.40 -7.79 -13.85
CA TRP A 107 -10.65 -8.50 -13.68
C TRP A 107 -10.63 -9.81 -14.46
N VAL A 108 -10.91 -10.91 -13.78
CA VAL A 108 -11.08 -12.24 -14.36
C VAL A 108 -12.56 -12.62 -14.24
N THR A 109 -13.27 -12.59 -15.35
CA THR A 109 -14.67 -12.98 -15.39
C THR A 109 -14.78 -14.49 -15.25
N VAL A 110 -15.60 -14.98 -14.32
CA VAL A 110 -15.90 -16.41 -14.20
C VAL A 110 -17.32 -16.74 -14.69
N PRO A 111 -17.60 -17.99 -15.11
CA PRO A 111 -18.94 -18.38 -15.54
C PRO A 111 -20.00 -18.18 -14.44
N ALA A 112 -21.24 -17.97 -14.87
CA ALA A 112 -22.38 -17.92 -13.96
C ALA A 112 -22.47 -19.20 -13.12
N GLY A 113 -22.54 -19.05 -11.80
CA GLY A 113 -22.59 -20.19 -10.87
C GLY A 113 -21.23 -20.80 -10.52
N TRP A 114 -20.11 -20.26 -11.02
CA TRP A 114 -18.79 -20.69 -10.56
C TRP A 114 -18.63 -20.43 -9.05
N SER A 115 -18.11 -21.43 -8.35
CA SER A 115 -17.91 -21.45 -6.89
C SER A 115 -16.61 -22.18 -6.50
N GLY A 116 -15.66 -22.25 -7.43
CA GLY A 116 -14.40 -22.97 -7.22
C GLY A 116 -13.38 -22.14 -6.44
N GLN A 117 -12.14 -22.61 -6.46
CA GLN A 117 -10.96 -21.88 -5.99
C GLN A 117 -9.89 -21.92 -7.08
N LEU A 118 -9.19 -20.80 -7.27
CA LEU A 118 -8.03 -20.70 -8.17
C LEU A 118 -6.85 -20.17 -7.36
N GLY A 119 -5.77 -20.93 -7.29
CA GLY A 119 -4.57 -20.66 -6.53
C GLY A 119 -3.42 -20.03 -7.33
N SER A 120 -3.52 -19.96 -8.65
CA SER A 120 -2.42 -19.51 -9.52
C SER A 120 -2.89 -18.90 -10.83
N PHE A 121 -1.99 -18.19 -11.53
CA PHE A 121 -2.25 -17.71 -12.88
C PHE A 121 -2.45 -18.85 -13.87
N GLU A 122 -1.72 -19.96 -13.73
CA GLU A 122 -1.89 -21.15 -14.58
C GLU A 122 -3.32 -21.73 -14.48
N GLU A 123 -3.90 -21.75 -13.28
CA GLU A 123 -5.28 -22.21 -13.09
C GLU A 123 -6.31 -21.23 -13.67
N VAL A 124 -6.03 -19.92 -13.61
CA VAL A 124 -6.85 -18.90 -14.30
C VAL A 124 -6.81 -19.12 -15.81
N ASP A 125 -5.63 -19.27 -16.40
CA ASP A 125 -5.46 -19.50 -17.84
C ASP A 125 -6.14 -20.80 -18.28
N ALA A 126 -6.03 -21.87 -17.49
CA ALA A 126 -6.71 -23.13 -17.74
C ALA A 126 -8.24 -22.98 -17.71
N LEU A 127 -8.79 -22.22 -16.75
CA LEU A 127 -10.23 -21.93 -16.69
C LEU A 127 -10.68 -21.15 -17.92
N ILE A 128 -9.95 -20.09 -18.30
CA ILE A 128 -10.24 -19.26 -19.46
C ILE A 128 -10.27 -20.10 -20.74
N ALA A 129 -9.24 -20.93 -20.94
CA ALA A 129 -9.14 -21.80 -22.10
C ALA A 129 -10.26 -22.86 -22.13
N ALA A 130 -10.58 -23.47 -20.98
CA ALA A 130 -11.59 -24.53 -20.89
C ALA A 130 -13.02 -24.01 -21.11
N GLN A 131 -13.30 -22.77 -20.70
CA GLN A 131 -14.63 -22.18 -20.77
C GLN A 131 -14.80 -21.18 -21.92
N GLY A 132 -13.73 -20.89 -22.68
CA GLY A 132 -13.75 -19.92 -23.78
C GLY A 132 -14.07 -18.50 -23.29
N LEU A 133 -13.49 -18.10 -22.16
CA LEU A 133 -13.71 -16.79 -21.55
C LEU A 133 -12.80 -15.73 -22.17
N GLU A 134 -13.13 -14.47 -21.94
CA GLU A 134 -12.25 -13.35 -22.28
C GLU A 134 -10.99 -13.36 -21.40
N PRO A 135 -9.85 -12.86 -21.92
CA PRO A 135 -8.63 -12.75 -21.12
C PRO A 135 -8.80 -11.75 -19.97
N PRO A 136 -7.93 -11.80 -18.94
CA PRO A 136 -8.00 -10.88 -17.80
C PRO A 136 -7.92 -9.42 -18.26
N ARG A 137 -8.88 -8.60 -17.82
CA ARG A 137 -8.97 -7.19 -18.21
C ARG A 137 -8.25 -6.31 -17.19
N ALA A 138 -7.14 -5.71 -17.62
CA ALA A 138 -6.40 -4.75 -16.81
C ALA A 138 -7.25 -3.52 -16.44
N THR A 139 -7.08 -3.02 -15.23
CA THR A 139 -7.73 -1.79 -14.75
C THR A 139 -6.70 -0.75 -14.33
N THR A 140 -7.16 0.39 -13.82
CA THR A 140 -6.33 1.35 -13.10
C THR A 140 -6.50 1.25 -11.59
N LEU A 141 -7.14 0.20 -11.07
CA LEU A 141 -7.26 0.01 -9.62
C LEU A 141 -5.91 -0.48 -9.06
N LEU A 142 -5.42 0.22 -8.03
CA LEU A 142 -4.26 -0.18 -7.25
C LEU A 142 -4.71 -1.12 -6.13
N TRP A 143 -3.95 -2.18 -5.93
CA TRP A 143 -3.98 -3.00 -4.72
C TRP A 143 -2.62 -2.88 -4.03
N HIS A 144 -2.60 -2.49 -2.77
CA HIS A 144 -1.37 -2.33 -1.98
C HIS A 144 -1.38 -3.39 -0.88
N CYS A 145 -0.66 -4.49 -1.12
CA CYS A 145 -0.63 -5.63 -0.23
C CYS A 145 0.77 -6.26 -0.19
N PRO A 146 1.73 -5.65 0.54
CA PRO A 146 3.02 -6.26 0.80
C PRO A 146 2.82 -7.60 1.51
N ILE A 147 3.23 -8.68 0.84
CA ILE A 147 3.33 -10.02 1.41
C ILE A 147 4.49 -10.02 2.42
N ALA A 148 4.26 -10.58 3.60
CA ALA A 148 5.21 -10.57 4.71
C ALA A 148 5.24 -11.92 5.45
N ALA A 149 6.25 -12.11 6.29
CA ALA A 149 6.35 -13.20 7.24
C ALA A 149 5.21 -13.11 8.29
N GLN A 150 4.82 -14.25 8.87
CA GLN A 150 3.67 -14.31 9.78
C GLN A 150 3.88 -13.57 11.12
N ASP A 151 5.14 -13.34 11.49
CA ASP A 151 5.55 -12.61 12.70
C ASP A 151 5.82 -11.13 12.44
N ALA A 152 5.72 -10.66 11.20
CA ALA A 152 5.71 -9.24 10.90
C ALA A 152 4.50 -8.55 11.53
N ALA A 153 4.69 -7.33 12.01
CA ALA A 153 3.63 -6.55 12.61
C ALA A 153 3.78 -5.06 12.32
N ILE A 154 2.66 -4.33 12.40
CA ILE A 154 2.62 -2.87 12.27
C ILE A 154 1.77 -2.26 13.38
N GLU A 155 2.19 -1.14 13.95
CA GLU A 155 1.41 -0.42 14.96
C GLU A 155 0.22 0.29 14.33
N VAL A 156 -0.99 0.08 14.83
CA VAL A 156 -2.19 0.77 14.35
C VAL A 156 -2.78 1.74 15.35
N SER A 157 -2.34 1.65 16.60
CA SER A 157 -2.57 2.60 17.70
C SER A 157 -1.53 2.33 18.78
N ASP A 158 -1.43 3.20 19.77
CA ASP A 158 -0.41 3.14 20.84
C ASP A 158 -0.42 1.79 21.61
N ASP A 159 -1.59 1.15 21.69
CA ASP A 159 -1.78 -0.13 22.40
C ASP A 159 -2.05 -1.33 21.47
N ALA A 160 -1.94 -1.18 20.15
CA ALA A 160 -2.32 -2.24 19.21
C ALA A 160 -1.43 -2.35 17.98
N THR A 161 -1.12 -3.60 17.64
CA THR A 161 -0.44 -3.98 16.40
C THR A 161 -1.32 -4.91 15.57
N LEU A 162 -1.17 -4.87 14.24
CA LEU A 162 -1.74 -5.85 13.32
C LEU A 162 -0.63 -6.68 12.67
N GLY A 163 -0.88 -7.96 12.44
CA GLY A 163 -0.07 -8.80 11.56
C GLY A 163 -0.63 -8.84 10.14
N PRO A 164 0.03 -9.53 9.19
CA PRO A 164 -0.51 -9.74 7.87
C PRO A 164 -1.66 -10.76 7.95
N GLU A 165 -2.90 -10.30 7.73
CA GLU A 165 -4.10 -11.13 7.87
C GLU A 165 -4.82 -11.39 6.53
N THR A 166 -4.49 -10.64 5.48
CA THR A 166 -5.20 -10.75 4.21
C THR A 166 -4.62 -11.90 3.38
N PRO A 167 -5.41 -12.95 3.06
CA PRO A 167 -4.92 -14.07 2.27
C PRO A 167 -4.73 -13.68 0.81
N VAL A 168 -3.67 -14.22 0.21
CA VAL A 168 -3.34 -14.08 -1.20
C VAL A 168 -2.98 -15.44 -1.75
N HIS A 169 -3.51 -15.78 -2.90
CA HIS A 169 -3.13 -16.99 -3.61
C HIS A 169 -1.91 -16.73 -4.51
N VAL A 170 -0.92 -17.61 -4.44
CA VAL A 170 0.31 -17.51 -5.22
C VAL A 170 0.80 -18.89 -5.59
N ARG A 171 0.90 -19.18 -6.89
CA ARG A 171 1.44 -20.44 -7.43
C ARG A 171 0.86 -21.71 -6.79
N GLY A 172 -0.45 -21.72 -6.50
CA GLY A 172 -1.16 -22.86 -5.91
C GLY A 172 -1.05 -22.95 -4.37
N MET A 173 -0.53 -21.89 -3.73
CA MET A 173 -0.36 -21.78 -2.29
C MET A 173 -1.03 -20.51 -1.76
N GLN A 174 -1.10 -20.38 -0.43
CA GLN A 174 -1.61 -19.20 0.24
C GLN A 174 -0.50 -18.46 1.01
N ALA A 175 -0.37 -17.16 0.77
CA ALA A 175 0.44 -16.23 1.56
C ALA A 175 -0.47 -15.22 2.30
N LEU A 176 0.13 -14.40 3.17
CA LEU A 176 -0.55 -13.32 3.90
C LEU A 176 0.12 -11.98 3.59
N CYS A 177 -0.68 -10.91 3.53
CA CYS A 177 -0.21 -9.54 3.34
C CYS A 177 -0.94 -8.53 4.23
N PHE A 178 -0.37 -7.33 4.33
CA PHE A 178 -1.02 -6.16 4.92
C PHE A 178 -1.83 -5.42 3.84
N ASP A 179 -3.17 -5.49 3.89
CA ASP A 179 -4.00 -4.82 2.90
C ASP A 179 -4.25 -3.34 3.23
N PHE A 180 -3.42 -2.47 2.67
CA PHE A 180 -3.60 -1.01 2.75
C PHE A 180 -4.63 -0.49 1.73
N THR A 181 -5.27 -1.36 0.95
CA THR A 181 -6.29 -1.00 -0.06
C THR A 181 -7.68 -0.81 0.55
N ALA A 182 -7.88 -1.20 1.81
CA ALA A 182 -9.19 -1.20 2.47
C ALA A 182 -9.88 0.18 2.50
N SER A 183 -9.13 1.29 2.39
CA SER A 183 -9.67 2.63 2.12
C SER A 183 -9.96 2.81 0.61
N ARG A 184 -10.98 2.10 0.10
CA ARG A 184 -11.17 1.78 -1.34
C ARG A 184 -11.49 2.92 -2.31
N GLU A 185 -11.72 4.15 -1.85
CA GLU A 185 -12.41 5.12 -2.73
C GLU A 185 -11.50 5.88 -3.72
N ASN A 186 -10.18 5.92 -3.54
CA ASN A 186 -9.34 6.85 -4.33
C ASN A 186 -7.99 6.32 -4.86
N ARG A 187 -7.66 5.04 -4.72
CA ARG A 187 -6.32 4.56 -5.13
C ARG A 187 -6.28 4.06 -6.56
N ARG A 188 -5.71 4.86 -7.45
CA ARG A 188 -5.56 4.55 -8.88
C ARG A 188 -4.11 4.51 -9.33
N LEU A 189 -3.86 3.71 -10.35
CA LEU A 189 -2.64 3.69 -11.14
C LEU A 189 -2.78 4.62 -12.35
N LEU A 190 -1.65 5.01 -12.92
CA LEU A 190 -1.59 5.55 -14.27
C LEU A 190 -2.06 4.49 -15.30
N PRO A 191 -2.55 4.90 -16.49
CA PRO A 191 -3.08 3.96 -17.49
C PRO A 191 -2.09 2.86 -17.92
N ASP A 192 -0.80 3.14 -17.87
CA ASP A 192 0.30 2.22 -18.17
C ASP A 192 0.63 1.25 -17.02
N GLY A 193 0.02 1.43 -15.84
CA GLY A 193 0.25 0.61 -14.65
C GLY A 193 1.32 1.14 -13.70
N ALA A 194 1.91 2.31 -13.99
CA ALA A 194 2.79 2.98 -13.05
C ALA A 194 2.01 3.58 -11.87
N LEU A 195 2.64 3.65 -10.70
CA LEU A 195 2.08 4.35 -9.56
C LEU A 195 2.15 5.86 -9.76
N PHE A 196 1.17 6.58 -9.22
CA PHE A 196 1.37 8.00 -8.96
C PHE A 196 2.54 8.16 -7.98
N GLN A 197 3.44 9.08 -8.29
CA GLN A 197 4.49 9.52 -7.38
C GLN A 197 4.12 10.92 -6.90
N ARG A 198 4.00 11.08 -5.58
CA ARG A 198 3.71 12.37 -4.94
C ARG A 198 4.86 12.74 -4.03
N HIS A 199 4.99 14.01 -3.71
CA HIS A 199 6.12 14.47 -2.89
C HIS A 199 5.85 14.27 -1.41
N VAL A 200 6.88 13.79 -0.71
CA VAL A 200 7.03 13.97 0.74
C VAL A 200 8.22 14.91 0.94
N TYR A 201 8.00 15.98 1.69
CA TYR A 201 9.01 16.99 1.97
C TYR A 201 9.67 16.65 3.30
N VAL A 202 10.98 16.43 3.27
CA VAL A 202 11.81 16.13 4.44
C VAL A 202 12.63 17.36 4.76
N LEU A 203 12.37 17.96 5.92
CA LEU A 203 12.84 19.30 6.25
C LEU A 203 14.14 19.24 7.05
N THR A 204 15.14 20.01 6.66
CA THR A 204 16.41 20.21 7.37
C THR A 204 16.61 21.71 7.60
N ARG A 205 16.99 22.12 8.80
CA ARG A 205 17.23 23.53 9.11
C ARG A 205 18.56 24.00 8.49
N GLU A 206 18.59 25.24 8.01
CA GLU A 206 19.80 25.86 7.48
C GLU A 206 20.97 25.78 8.49
N GLY A 207 22.08 25.17 8.07
CA GLY A 207 23.26 24.97 8.90
C GLY A 207 23.24 23.69 9.75
N GLU A 208 22.19 22.87 9.63
CA GLU A 208 22.12 21.53 10.22
C GLU A 208 22.30 20.45 9.12
N ASP A 209 22.84 19.30 9.51
CA ASP A 209 23.16 18.19 8.59
C ASP A 209 22.12 17.05 8.63
N MET A 210 21.11 17.14 9.51
CA MET A 210 20.14 16.08 9.75
C MET A 210 18.70 16.62 9.68
N PRO A 211 17.76 15.88 9.06
CA PRO A 211 16.36 16.28 9.03
C PRO A 211 15.73 16.47 10.41
N ILE A 212 14.74 17.34 10.51
CA ILE A 212 13.93 17.59 11.70
C ILE A 212 12.88 16.48 11.82
N ALA A 213 13.38 15.27 12.05
CA ALA A 213 12.60 14.06 12.24
C ALA A 213 13.35 13.20 13.27
N GLU A 214 12.69 12.90 14.38
CA GLU A 214 13.22 12.05 15.45
C GLU A 214 13.75 10.70 14.94
N PRO A 215 13.03 9.95 14.07
CA PRO A 215 13.53 8.66 13.61
C PRO A 215 14.77 8.78 12.72
N MET A 216 15.00 9.93 12.10
CA MET A 216 16.20 10.18 11.31
C MET A 216 17.37 10.64 12.19
N ARG A 217 17.09 11.39 13.27
CA ARG A 217 18.10 11.87 14.22
C ARG A 217 18.48 10.86 15.27
N MET A 218 17.66 9.82 15.48
CA MET A 218 17.78 8.90 16.61
C MET A 218 17.77 9.66 17.95
N ALA A 219 16.86 10.62 18.07
CA ALA A 219 16.72 11.48 19.24
C ALA A 219 15.25 11.88 19.46
N ASP A 220 14.83 11.82 20.73
CA ASP A 220 13.58 12.37 21.25
C ASP A 220 13.68 13.91 21.28
N LEU A 221 13.07 14.56 20.29
CA LEU A 221 13.09 16.01 20.08
C LEU A 221 11.97 16.70 20.87
N THR A 222 10.81 16.05 21.02
CA THR A 222 9.67 16.58 21.76
C THR A 222 9.79 16.39 23.27
N GLY A 223 10.52 15.37 23.72
CA GLY A 223 10.70 14.99 25.11
C GLY A 223 9.57 14.10 25.65
N ASP A 224 8.76 13.50 24.78
CA ASP A 224 7.60 12.69 25.17
C ASP A 224 7.95 11.22 25.45
N GLY A 225 9.19 10.83 25.14
CA GLY A 225 9.76 9.53 25.43
C GLY A 225 9.73 8.54 24.26
N ASP A 226 9.33 8.96 23.06
CA ASP A 226 9.48 8.18 21.84
C ASP A 226 10.44 8.83 20.80
N MET A 227 10.46 8.30 19.58
CA MET A 227 11.28 8.82 18.47
C MET A 227 10.48 8.72 17.16
N LEU A 228 9.19 9.04 17.22
CA LEU A 228 8.22 8.82 16.15
C LEU A 228 7.74 10.13 15.51
N ASP A 229 8.18 11.28 16.02
CA ASP A 229 7.72 12.58 15.53
C ASP A 229 8.57 13.13 14.39
N SER A 230 7.92 13.88 13.51
CA SER A 230 8.57 14.45 12.33
C SER A 230 7.89 15.71 11.81
N ASN A 231 8.70 16.65 11.33
CA ASN A 231 8.21 17.80 10.55
C ASN A 231 8.01 17.48 9.06
N ASN A 232 8.00 16.20 8.67
CA ASN A 232 7.73 15.81 7.30
C ASN A 232 6.35 16.30 6.85
N VAL A 233 6.26 16.74 5.60
CA VAL A 233 5.01 17.21 5.01
C VAL A 233 4.67 16.35 3.80
N PHE A 234 3.48 15.77 3.76
CA PHE A 234 2.97 15.07 2.59
C PHE A 234 2.28 16.05 1.63
N GLY A 235 2.51 15.88 0.32
CA GLY A 235 1.96 16.77 -0.70
C GLY A 235 0.47 16.58 -0.99
N VAL A 236 -0.08 15.42 -0.64
CA VAL A 236 -1.50 15.05 -0.80
C VAL A 236 -1.95 14.17 0.37
N GLY A 237 -3.25 14.18 0.69
CA GLY A 237 -3.86 13.34 1.71
C GLY A 237 -4.65 12.16 1.10
N LEU A 238 -5.32 11.38 1.96
CA LEU A 238 -6.15 10.23 1.54
C LEU A 238 -7.43 10.65 0.79
N GLU A 239 -7.86 11.89 0.99
CA GLU A 239 -9.00 12.50 0.32
C GLU A 239 -8.72 12.92 -1.13
N ASN A 240 -7.43 13.00 -1.53
CA ASN A 240 -7.05 13.29 -2.91
C ASN A 240 -7.21 12.06 -3.81
N GLN A 241 -7.72 12.24 -5.04
CA GLN A 241 -7.97 11.16 -6.01
C GLN A 241 -6.69 10.48 -6.52
N ASP A 242 -5.55 11.10 -6.27
CA ASP A 242 -4.24 10.64 -6.66
C ASP A 242 -3.32 10.42 -5.46
N SER A 243 -3.95 10.24 -4.29
CA SER A 243 -3.30 9.68 -3.11
C SER A 243 -2.58 8.38 -3.50
N THR A 244 -1.35 8.26 -3.02
CA THR A 244 -0.46 7.16 -3.34
C THR A 244 0.28 6.73 -2.09
N PRO A 245 0.55 5.43 -1.91
CA PRO A 245 1.47 4.98 -0.89
C PRO A 245 2.94 5.25 -1.28
N LEU A 246 3.25 5.58 -2.55
CA LEU A 246 4.62 5.72 -3.04
C LEU A 246 5.03 7.19 -3.21
N TRP A 247 5.95 7.63 -2.37
CA TRP A 247 6.36 9.03 -2.26
C TRP A 247 7.77 9.25 -2.79
N LYS A 248 7.94 10.30 -3.58
CA LYS A 248 9.25 10.80 -4.01
C LYS A 248 9.73 11.83 -2.98
N MET A 249 10.88 11.58 -2.38
CA MET A 249 11.44 12.46 -1.36
C MET A 249 11.94 13.76 -1.98
N VAL A 250 11.51 14.88 -1.40
CA VAL A 250 12.06 16.21 -1.64
C VAL A 250 12.80 16.64 -0.39
N ALA A 251 14.12 16.75 -0.47
CA ALA A 251 14.92 17.33 0.61
C ALA A 251 14.73 18.85 0.59
N VAL A 252 14.32 19.44 1.72
CA VAL A 252 14.03 20.87 1.83
C VAL A 252 14.89 21.49 2.91
N THR A 253 15.64 22.53 2.56
CA THR A 253 16.35 23.35 3.54
C THR A 253 15.48 24.53 3.96
N VAL A 254 15.06 24.56 5.22
CA VAL A 254 14.24 25.62 5.81
C VAL A 254 15.11 26.66 6.54
N PRO A 255 14.65 27.90 6.73
CA PRO A 255 15.43 28.94 7.41
C PRO A 255 15.85 28.53 8.83
N ALA A 256 16.99 29.04 9.31
CA ALA A 256 17.48 28.76 10.67
C ALA A 256 16.49 29.13 11.80
N GLY A 257 15.53 30.03 11.54
CA GLY A 257 14.49 30.42 12.48
C GLY A 257 13.21 29.58 12.43
N TYR A 258 13.16 28.54 11.60
CA TYR A 258 11.99 27.66 11.45
C TYR A 258 11.61 26.98 12.78
N ALA A 259 10.37 27.20 13.21
CA ALA A 259 9.80 26.56 14.38
C ALA A 259 9.23 25.18 14.02
N SER A 260 9.55 24.22 14.88
CA SER A 260 9.26 22.79 14.72
C SER A 260 9.16 22.08 16.07
N ILE A 261 8.94 20.76 16.01
CA ILE A 261 8.78 19.87 17.15
C ILE A 261 9.90 20.03 18.20
N ASP A 262 11.14 20.26 17.77
CA ASP A 262 12.30 20.47 18.67
C ASP A 262 12.31 21.83 19.38
N THR A 263 11.77 22.87 18.74
CA THR A 263 11.71 24.23 19.32
C THR A 263 10.48 24.45 20.20
N ALA A 264 9.40 23.73 19.91
CA ALA A 264 8.14 23.82 20.63
C ALA A 264 8.00 22.75 21.72
N SER A 265 8.73 21.64 21.60
CA SER A 265 8.54 20.43 22.41
C SER A 265 7.09 19.92 22.33
N ASP A 266 6.54 19.92 21.10
CA ASP A 266 5.14 19.63 20.79
C ASP A 266 5.04 19.12 19.34
N ASP A 267 4.55 17.90 19.15
CA ASP A 267 4.45 17.19 17.87
C ASP A 267 3.39 17.80 16.93
N ASP A 268 2.46 18.59 17.46
CA ASP A 268 1.44 19.30 16.68
C ASP A 268 1.90 20.67 16.17
N VAL A 269 3.12 21.10 16.52
CA VAL A 269 3.64 22.43 16.21
C VAL A 269 4.73 22.39 15.13
N ALA A 270 4.42 23.03 14.00
CA ALA A 270 5.35 23.30 12.92
C ALA A 270 4.96 24.58 12.19
N ASP A 271 5.94 25.36 11.74
CA ASP A 271 5.69 26.53 10.88
C ASP A 271 5.10 26.10 9.53
N TYR A 272 5.50 24.92 9.02
CA TYR A 272 5.02 24.34 7.77
C TYR A 272 4.29 23.03 8.05
N ARG A 273 3.00 23.00 7.68
CA ARG A 273 2.10 21.85 7.85
C ARG A 273 1.40 21.45 6.55
N ALA A 274 1.59 22.23 5.49
CA ALA A 274 1.09 21.96 4.15
C ALA A 274 2.18 22.27 3.11
N ALA A 275 2.14 21.54 1.98
CA ALA A 275 3.04 21.81 0.86
C ALA A 275 2.96 23.26 0.37
N SER A 276 1.77 23.87 0.45
CA SER A 276 1.51 25.26 0.07
C SER A 276 2.22 26.31 0.94
N ASP A 277 2.72 25.91 2.10
CA ASP A 277 3.50 26.81 2.96
C ASP A 277 4.90 27.03 2.36
N MET A 278 5.41 26.04 1.62
CA MET A 278 6.75 26.05 1.02
C MET A 278 6.74 26.28 -0.50
N PHE A 279 5.75 25.75 -1.21
CA PHE A 279 5.73 25.66 -2.67
C PHE A 279 4.41 26.11 -3.29
N ASP A 280 4.50 26.70 -4.48
CA ASP A 280 3.40 26.69 -5.43
C ASP A 280 3.43 25.35 -6.20
N VAL A 281 2.37 24.55 -6.08
CA VAL A 281 2.26 23.22 -6.68
C VAL A 281 1.33 23.29 -7.90
N ALA A 282 1.87 22.99 -9.08
CA ALA A 282 1.09 22.92 -10.31
C ALA A 282 0.23 21.63 -10.37
N PRO A 283 -0.80 21.56 -11.25
CA PRO A 283 -1.64 20.36 -11.38
C PRO A 283 -0.89 19.08 -11.79
N ASP A 284 0.29 19.21 -12.39
CA ASP A 284 1.18 18.10 -12.74
C ASP A 284 2.19 17.76 -11.62
N TYR A 285 2.01 18.34 -10.43
CA TYR A 285 2.88 18.22 -9.26
C TYR A 285 4.28 18.82 -9.42
N THR A 286 4.51 19.60 -10.47
CA THR A 286 5.69 20.47 -10.54
C THR A 286 5.63 21.49 -9.40
N ILE A 287 6.73 21.61 -8.65
CA ILE A 287 6.83 22.52 -7.51
C ILE A 287 7.70 23.73 -7.85
N THR A 288 7.28 24.91 -7.41
CA THR A 288 8.09 26.14 -7.44
C THR A 288 8.19 26.70 -6.03
N ALA A 289 9.41 26.90 -5.54
CA ALA A 289 9.64 27.45 -4.21
C ALA A 289 8.99 28.82 -4.04
N ARG A 290 8.28 29.02 -2.93
CA ARG A 290 7.75 30.34 -2.57
C ARG A 290 8.87 31.24 -2.05
N SER A 291 8.91 32.46 -2.58
CA SER A 291 9.96 33.43 -2.23
C SER A 291 10.02 33.67 -0.72
N GLY A 292 11.19 33.43 -0.14
CA GLY A 292 11.47 33.65 1.28
C GLY A 292 10.92 32.61 2.25
N GLN A 293 10.32 31.52 1.76
CA GLN A 293 9.85 30.42 2.62
C GLN A 293 10.94 29.37 2.85
N ILE A 294 11.66 28.96 1.80
CA ILE A 294 12.72 27.97 1.91
C ILE A 294 14.05 28.53 1.42
N VAL A 295 15.14 27.93 1.89
CA VAL A 295 16.52 28.29 1.49
C VAL A 295 16.91 27.55 0.21
N ASP A 296 16.65 26.25 0.17
CA ASP A 296 16.96 25.38 -0.98
C ASP A 296 16.08 24.13 -0.98
N PHE A 297 16.00 23.42 -2.11
CA PHE A 297 15.40 22.09 -2.16
C PHE A 297 15.96 21.22 -3.29
N GLU A 298 15.92 19.91 -3.09
CA GLU A 298 16.29 18.91 -4.08
C GLU A 298 15.18 17.85 -4.21
N ILE A 299 14.70 17.64 -5.43
CA ILE A 299 13.84 16.49 -5.75
C ILE A 299 14.76 15.29 -5.98
N THR A 300 14.80 14.36 -5.02
CA THR A 300 15.68 13.19 -5.06
C THR A 300 15.07 12.05 -5.86
N ASP A 301 15.84 11.07 -6.32
CA ASP A 301 15.30 9.83 -6.90
C ASP A 301 14.88 8.77 -5.86
N THR A 302 14.92 9.13 -4.58
CA THR A 302 14.51 8.25 -3.48
C THR A 302 12.99 8.13 -3.45
N LEU A 303 12.52 6.89 -3.60
CA LEU A 303 11.12 6.52 -3.41
C LEU A 303 10.94 5.84 -2.07
N ILE A 304 9.85 6.15 -1.37
CA ILE A 304 9.52 5.55 -0.08
C ILE A 304 8.05 5.12 -0.10
N ASN A 305 7.78 3.90 0.35
CA ASN A 305 6.42 3.41 0.53
C ASN A 305 5.91 3.80 1.91
N CYS A 306 5.13 4.88 1.96
CA CYS A 306 4.56 5.43 3.18
C CYS A 306 3.03 5.50 3.10
N PRO A 307 2.30 4.39 3.33
CA PRO A 307 0.85 4.47 3.42
C PRO A 307 0.45 5.38 4.61
N LEU A 308 -0.43 6.35 4.34
CA LEU A 308 -1.07 7.17 5.37
C LEU A 308 -2.17 6.35 6.04
N GLN A 309 -2.30 6.48 7.35
CA GLN A 309 -3.33 5.83 8.14
C GLN A 309 -4.70 6.48 7.91
N SER A 310 -5.72 5.66 7.68
CA SER A 310 -7.10 6.14 7.48
C SER A 310 -7.81 6.55 8.77
N ALA A 311 -7.59 5.81 9.86
CA ALA A 311 -8.07 6.08 11.21
C ALA A 311 -7.32 5.21 12.22
N ASP A 312 -7.32 5.58 13.51
CA ASP A 312 -6.76 4.74 14.57
C ASP A 312 -7.34 3.32 14.54
N GLY A 313 -6.46 2.33 14.70
CA GLY A 313 -6.80 0.91 14.64
C GLY A 313 -7.10 0.39 13.23
N ARG A 314 -6.87 1.19 12.18
CA ARG A 314 -7.10 0.81 10.78
C ARG A 314 -5.88 1.09 9.91
N LEU A 315 -5.79 0.35 8.80
CA LEU A 315 -4.86 0.60 7.70
C LEU A 315 -5.39 1.65 6.72
#